data_AF-A0A2V6GF20-F1
#
_entry.id   AF-A0A2V6GF20-F1
#
_cell.length_a   1.000
_cell.length_b   1.000
_cell.length_c   1.000
_cell.angle_alpha   90.00
_cell.angle_beta   90.00
_cell.angle_gamma   90.00
#
_symmetry.space_group_name_H-M   'P 1'
#
loop_
_entity.id
_entity.type
_entity.pdbx_description
1 polymer ?
#
loop_
_entity_poly.entity_id
_entity_poly.type
_entity_poly.pdbx_seq_one_letter_code
_entity_poly.pdbx_strand_id
1 'polypeptide(L)' 'MSKKATPKKPTILKRFFSVLGPGLITGAADDDPSGIATYSIAGAQLGTAQLWTAF' A
#
# COMPACT_ATOMS: atom_id res chain seq x y z
N MET A 1 -17.74 -43.87 11.56
CA MET A 1 -16.50 -43.47 10.84
C MET A 1 -16.67 -42.04 10.32
N SER A 2 -15.99 -41.06 10.92
CA SER A 2 -16.00 -39.67 10.44
C SER A 2 -14.71 -39.40 9.66
N LYS A 3 -14.82 -39.15 8.35
CA LYS A 3 -13.67 -38.77 7.51
C LYS A 3 -13.29 -37.32 7.86
N LYS A 4 -12.20 -37.12 8.60
CA LYS A 4 -11.62 -35.78 8.79
C LYS A 4 -11.05 -35.30 7.46
N ALA A 5 -11.54 -34.17 6.95
CA ALA A 5 -10.99 -33.50 5.78
C ALA A 5 -9.58 -32.98 6.10
N THR A 6 -8.62 -33.24 5.21
CA THR A 6 -7.26 -32.70 5.31
C THR A 6 -7.24 -31.22 4.91
N PRO A 7 -6.54 -30.35 5.65
CA PRO A 7 -6.52 -28.92 5.35
C PRO A 7 -5.80 -28.68 4.01
N LYS A 8 -6.48 -28.03 3.06
CA LYS A 8 -5.86 -27.59 1.81
C LYS A 8 -4.81 -26.52 2.12
N LYS A 9 -3.58 -26.70 1.63
CA LYS A 9 -2.53 -25.68 1.72
C LYS A 9 -3.03 -24.37 1.10
N PRO A 10 -2.88 -23.22 1.78
CA PRO A 10 -3.32 -21.94 1.23
C PRO A 10 -2.53 -21.61 -0.03
N THR A 11 -3.22 -21.07 -1.03
CA THR A 11 -2.58 -20.58 -2.25
C THR A 11 -1.76 -19.33 -1.95
N ILE A 12 -0.74 -19.07 -2.79
CA ILE A 12 0.13 -17.89 -2.66
C ILE A 12 -0.70 -16.60 -2.63
N LEU A 13 -1.75 -16.49 -3.46
CA LEU A 13 -2.67 -15.35 -3.45
C LEU A 13 -3.36 -15.16 -2.08
N LYS A 14 -3.91 -16.23 -1.49
CA LYS A 14 -4.55 -16.12 -0.16
C LYS A 14 -3.57 -15.67 0.91
N ARG A 15 -2.31 -16.14 0.84
CA ARG A 15 -1.27 -15.74 1.78
C ARG A 15 -0.87 -14.27 1.58
N PHE A 16 -0.75 -13.80 0.35
CA PHE A 16 -0.46 -12.41 0.01
C PHE A 16 -1.52 -11.45 0.58
N PHE A 17 -2.81 -11.69 0.31
CA PHE A 17 -3.87 -10.85 0.85
C PHE A 17 -4.01 -10.92 2.37
N SER A 18 -3.62 -12.04 2.99
CA SER A 18 -3.67 -12.17 4.46
C SER A 18 -2.69 -11.25 5.21
N VAL A 19 -1.66 -10.74 4.54
CA VAL A 19 -0.63 -9.86 5.15
C VAL A 19 -0.66 -8.42 4.62
N LEU A 20 -1.55 -8.10 3.68
CA LEU A 20 -1.58 -6.80 3.00
C LEU A 20 -2.06 -5.64 3.89
N GLY A 21 -2.88 -5.92 4.91
CA GLY A 21 -3.59 -4.92 5.71
C GLY A 21 -2.72 -3.77 6.25
N PRO A 22 -1.66 -4.04 7.03
CA PRO A 22 -0.82 -2.99 7.58
C PRO A 22 -0.14 -2.12 6.52
N GLY A 23 0.37 -2.73 5.44
CA GLY A 23 1.01 -1.99 4.35
C GLY A 23 0.03 -1.12 3.57
N LEU A 24 -1.21 -1.60 3.36
CA LEU A 24 -2.27 -0.82 2.72
C LEU A 24 -2.67 0.39 3.55
N ILE A 25 -2.84 0.21 4.86
CA ILE A 25 -3.26 1.29 5.78
C ILE A 25 -2.18 2.36 5.85
N THR A 26 -0.91 1.97 6.03
CA THR A 26 0.19 2.93 6.09
C THR A 26 0.40 3.62 4.74
N GLY A 27 0.28 2.90 3.62
CA GLY A 27 0.38 3.52 2.29
C GLY A 27 -0.72 4.56 2.05
N ALA A 28 -1.97 4.23 2.39
CA ALA A 28 -3.09 5.18 2.27
C ALA A 28 -2.97 6.40 3.21
N ALA A 29 -2.21 6.28 4.31
CA ALA A 29 -1.97 7.39 5.22
C ALA A 29 -1.00 8.44 4.65
N ASP A 30 -0.21 8.11 3.63
CA ASP A 30 0.74 9.03 2.98
C ASP A 30 0.02 10.05 2.07
N ASP A 31 -1.16 9.71 1.56
CA ASP A 31 -2.01 10.56 0.72
C ASP A 31 -2.90 11.51 1.56
N ASP A 32 -2.32 12.17 2.56
CA ASP A 32 -3.05 13.08 3.44
C ASP A 32 -3.14 14.51 2.85
N PRO A 33 -4.06 15.36 3.37
CA PRO A 33 -4.20 16.73 2.88
C PRO A 33 -2.92 17.58 3.00
N SER A 34 -2.05 17.28 3.99
CA SER A 34 -0.81 18.04 4.19
C SER A 34 0.24 17.72 3.11
N GLY A 35 0.35 16.46 2.71
CA GLY A 35 1.15 16.01 1.57
C GLY A 35 0.67 16.64 0.26
N ILE A 36 -0.65 16.62 0.01
CA ILE A 36 -1.25 17.25 -1.17
C ILE A 36 -0.90 18.74 -1.24
N ALA A 37 -1.07 19.48 -0.14
CA ALA A 37 -0.74 20.91 -0.11
C ALA A 37 0.76 21.17 -0.36
N THR A 38 1.63 20.41 0.32
CA THR A 38 3.08 20.54 0.21
C THR A 38 3.56 20.28 -1.22
N TYR A 39 3.17 19.15 -1.80
CA TYR A 39 3.58 18.77 -3.15
C TYR A 39 2.95 19.66 -4.23
N SER A 40 1.74 20.19 -4.01
CA SER A 40 1.13 21.15 -4.93
C SER A 40 1.91 22.46 -4.99
N ILE A 41 2.30 23.00 -3.83
CA ILE A 41 3.11 24.24 -3.76
C ILE A 41 4.51 23.98 -4.34
N ALA A 42 5.15 22.88 -3.94
CA ALA A 42 6.47 22.51 -4.44
C ALA A 42 6.46 22.31 -5.97
N GLY A 43 5.46 21.60 -6.50
CA GLY A 43 5.29 21.39 -7.94
C GLY A 43 5.05 22.69 -8.72
N ALA A 44 4.29 23.64 -8.15
CA ALA A 44 4.11 24.96 -8.74
C ALA A 44 5.40 25.79 -8.79
N GLN A 45 6.30 25.62 -7.81
CA GLN A 45 7.55 26.38 -7.72
C GLN A 45 8.72 25.73 -8.46
N LEU A 46 8.81 24.41 -8.43
CA LEU A 46 9.99 23.64 -8.83
C LEU A 46 9.74 22.74 -10.06
N GLY A 47 8.50 22.67 -10.53
CA GLY A 47 8.12 21.82 -11.66
C GLY A 47 8.47 20.36 -11.41
N THR A 48 9.10 19.71 -12.39
CA THR A 48 9.45 18.28 -12.33
C THR A 48 10.80 18.00 -11.68
N ALA A 49 11.54 19.02 -11.22
CA ALA A 49 12.91 18.88 -10.72
C ALA A 49 13.03 17.97 -9.49
N GLN A 50 11.93 17.75 -8.76
CA GLN A 50 11.90 16.93 -7.55
C GLN A 50 11.19 15.58 -7.70
N LEU A 51 10.74 15.19 -8.90
CA LEU A 51 10.00 13.92 -9.06
C LEU A 51 10.81 12.69 -8.62
N TRP A 52 12.14 12.77 -8.65
CA TRP A 52 13.02 11.71 -8.18
C TRP A 52 12.91 11.44 -6.68
N THR A 53 12.27 12.31 -5.88
CA THR A 53 12.07 12.10 -4.44
C THR A 53 10.73 11.42 -4.11
N ALA A 54 9.85 11.23 -5.08
CA ALA A 54 8.58 10.55 -4.87
C ALA A 54 8.78 9.03 -5.00
N PHE A 55 8.53 8.26 -3.93
CA PHE A 55 8.69 6.81 -3.88
C PHE A 55 7.54 6.15 -3.14
#